data_AF-A0A6S7ESF0-F1
#
_entry.id   AF-A0A6S7ESF0-F1
#
_cell.length_a   1.000
_cell.length_b   1.000
_cell.length_c   1.000
_cell.angle_alpha   90.00
_cell.angle_beta   90.00
_cell.angle_gamma   90.00
#
_symmetry.space_group_name_H-M   'P 1'
#
loop_
_entity.id
_entity.type
_entity.pdbx_description
1 polymer ?
#
loop_
_entity_poly.entity_id
_entity_poly.type
_entity_poly.pdbx_seq_one_letter_code
_entity_poly.pdbx_strand_id
1 'polypeptide(L)'
;MTARHALHTLILAMLAGSAWAQPAVTAAGGCAPLTERDGNARPCDVGGPPHQAEDAAPASANGSDWQPLAPQSMPGVFYDGASITQLSERPVVMLATVAWFYAQPRVSETNGQPYGSVTQAVIMNCSNNTYTVTETQHFAGPNATGSLVESLPVAGMTNAPVVRDPVQRSLRTVICPADGRRARPQGTAASRDATP
;
A
#
# COMPACT_ATOMS: atom_id res chain seq x y z
N MET A 1 49.41 28.07 -35.55
CA MET A 1 50.51 27.11 -35.81
C MET A 1 50.15 25.82 -35.08
N THR A 2 49.46 24.90 -35.77
CA THR A 2 49.98 23.59 -36.27
C THR A 2 50.35 22.64 -35.11
N ALA A 3 49.46 21.76 -34.64
CA ALA A 3 49.05 20.47 -35.20
C ALA A 3 50.12 19.36 -35.12
N ARG A 4 49.76 18.23 -34.49
CA ARG A 4 50.09 16.81 -34.80
C ARG A 4 49.49 15.92 -33.69
N HIS A 5 48.36 15.24 -33.96
CA HIS A 5 48.23 13.84 -34.42
C HIS A 5 48.46 12.81 -33.29
N ALA A 6 47.79 11.66 -33.18
CA ALA A 6 46.54 11.04 -33.66
C ALA A 6 46.72 9.54 -33.31
N LEU A 7 45.71 8.86 -32.77
CA LEU A 7 45.36 7.44 -32.99
C LEU A 7 44.14 7.13 -32.10
N HIS A 8 42.89 7.09 -32.59
CA HIS A 8 42.23 6.01 -33.34
C HIS A 8 42.30 4.62 -32.68
N THR A 9 41.21 4.24 -32.02
CA THR A 9 40.67 2.87 -32.20
C THR A 9 39.16 2.91 -32.00
N LEU A 10 38.46 2.69 -33.11
CA LEU A 10 37.03 2.56 -33.27
C LEU A 10 36.77 1.07 -33.37
N ILE A 11 36.03 0.47 -32.44
CA ILE A 11 35.52 -0.90 -32.59
C ILE A 11 34.01 -0.86 -32.44
N LEU A 12 33.36 -0.90 -33.62
CA LEU A 12 32.00 -1.32 -33.82
C LEU A 12 31.95 -2.84 -33.58
N ALA A 13 31.14 -3.30 -32.63
CA ALA A 13 30.69 -4.69 -32.59
C ALA A 13 29.17 -4.70 -32.58
N MET A 14 28.61 -5.13 -33.70
CA MET A 14 27.19 -5.40 -33.88
C MET A 14 26.80 -6.74 -33.25
N LEU A 15 25.55 -6.78 -32.76
CA LEU A 15 24.61 -7.92 -32.79
C LEU A 15 25.00 -9.21 -32.05
N ALA A 16 24.41 -9.40 -30.86
CA ALA A 16 23.80 -10.68 -30.51
C ALA A 16 22.64 -10.42 -29.52
N GLY A 17 21.42 -10.74 -29.95
CA GLY A 17 20.22 -10.59 -29.15
C GLY A 17 20.28 -11.44 -27.89
N SER A 18 20.08 -10.81 -26.73
CA SER A 18 19.76 -11.51 -25.50
C SER A 18 18.28 -11.88 -25.55
N ALA A 19 17.98 -13.00 -26.21
CA ALA A 19 16.71 -13.68 -26.00
C ALA A 19 16.72 -14.22 -24.56
N TRP A 20 16.07 -13.50 -23.65
CA TRP A 20 15.76 -14.02 -22.33
C TRP A 20 14.82 -15.21 -22.53
N ALA A 21 15.31 -16.39 -22.19
CA ALA A 21 14.56 -17.63 -22.24
C ALA A 21 13.27 -17.48 -21.40
N GLN A 22 12.13 -17.55 -22.08
CA GLN A 22 10.83 -17.66 -21.42
C GLN A 22 10.71 -19.08 -20.86
N PRO A 23 10.23 -19.26 -19.62
CA PRO A 23 9.89 -20.59 -19.13
C PRO A 23 8.75 -21.16 -19.98
N ALA A 24 8.96 -22.36 -20.51
CA ALA A 24 7.91 -23.13 -21.15
C ALA A 24 6.82 -23.42 -20.11
N VAL A 25 5.67 -22.77 -20.26
CA VAL A 25 4.43 -23.17 -19.59
C VAL A 25 3.99 -24.46 -20.26
N THR A 26 4.20 -25.60 -19.59
CA THR A 26 3.49 -26.84 -19.86
C THR A 26 2.01 -26.61 -19.58
N ALA A 27 1.26 -26.24 -20.60
CA ALA A 27 -0.20 -26.29 -20.57
C ALA A 27 -0.63 -27.77 -20.56
N ALA A 28 -0.96 -28.27 -19.38
CA ALA A 28 -1.76 -29.46 -19.23
C ALA A 28 -3.20 -29.15 -19.70
N GLY A 29 -3.78 -30.05 -20.49
CA GLY A 29 -5.23 -30.07 -20.74
C GLY A 29 -5.67 -29.62 -22.13
N GLY A 30 -5.08 -30.16 -23.20
CA GLY A 30 -5.75 -30.19 -24.50
C GLY A 30 -6.89 -31.22 -24.45
N CYS A 31 -8.14 -30.76 -24.51
CA CYS A 31 -9.31 -31.60 -24.74
C CYS A 31 -9.14 -32.36 -26.07
N ALA A 32 -8.84 -33.65 -25.99
CA ALA A 32 -8.97 -34.56 -27.13
C ALA A 32 -10.47 -34.78 -27.41
N PRO A 33 -10.94 -34.64 -28.66
CA PRO A 33 -12.33 -34.95 -29.00
C PRO A 33 -12.53 -36.48 -28.95
N LEU A 34 -13.39 -36.92 -28.04
CA LEU A 34 -13.97 -38.26 -28.06
C LEU A 34 -14.88 -38.38 -29.29
N THR A 35 -14.62 -39.38 -30.13
CA THR A 35 -15.55 -39.78 -31.19
C THR A 35 -16.75 -40.45 -30.56
N GLU A 36 -17.88 -39.74 -30.47
CA GLU A 36 -19.18 -40.36 -30.20
C GLU A 36 -20.25 -39.86 -31.17
N ARG A 37 -21.09 -40.81 -31.55
CA ARG A 37 -22.02 -40.86 -32.66
C ARG A 37 -23.35 -40.21 -32.28
N ASP A 38 -23.52 -38.92 -32.56
CA ASP A 38 -24.75 -38.34 -33.11
C ASP A 38 -24.55 -36.84 -33.37
N GLY A 39 -25.15 -36.32 -34.43
CA GLY A 39 -24.79 -35.03 -35.00
C GLY A 39 -25.15 -33.81 -34.15
N ASN A 40 -24.14 -33.06 -33.69
CA ASN A 40 -24.08 -31.59 -33.73
C ASN A 40 -22.69 -31.10 -33.30
N ALA A 41 -21.80 -30.78 -34.25
CA ALA A 41 -20.50 -30.17 -33.93
C ALA A 41 -20.66 -28.65 -33.77
N ARG A 42 -20.51 -28.14 -32.55
CA ARG A 42 -20.27 -26.71 -32.31
C ARG A 42 -18.76 -26.45 -32.27
N PRO A 43 -18.22 -25.52 -33.08
CA PRO A 43 -16.83 -25.11 -32.96
C PRO A 43 -16.59 -24.41 -31.61
N CYS A 44 -15.46 -24.71 -30.95
CA CYS A 44 -14.92 -23.86 -29.92
C CYS A 44 -14.48 -22.55 -30.59
N ASP A 45 -15.16 -21.46 -30.26
CA ASP A 45 -14.87 -20.13 -30.78
C ASP A 45 -13.47 -19.68 -30.32
N VAL A 46 -12.64 -19.28 -31.28
CA VAL A 46 -11.30 -18.74 -31.08
C VAL A 46 -11.38 -17.25 -31.38
N GLY A 47 -11.17 -16.42 -30.35
CA GLY A 47 -10.84 -15.00 -30.55
C GLY A 47 -11.70 -14.01 -29.78
N GLY A 48 -11.60 -14.02 -28.44
CA GLY A 48 -11.89 -12.84 -27.63
C GLY A 48 -10.57 -12.16 -27.23
N PRO A 49 -10.43 -10.82 -27.35
CA PRO A 49 -9.24 -10.13 -26.87
C PRO A 49 -9.11 -10.32 -25.34
N PRO A 50 -7.88 -10.31 -24.78
CA PRO A 50 -7.71 -10.49 -23.35
C PRO A 50 -8.39 -9.33 -22.64
N HIS A 51 -9.42 -9.63 -21.84
CA HIS A 51 -9.87 -8.72 -20.81
C HIS A 51 -8.67 -8.42 -19.92
N GLN A 52 -8.26 -7.15 -19.90
CA GLN A 52 -7.29 -6.63 -18.94
C GLN A 52 -7.77 -7.06 -17.56
N ALA A 53 -6.96 -7.88 -16.89
CA ALA A 53 -7.12 -8.09 -15.47
C ALA A 53 -6.87 -6.73 -14.81
N GLU A 54 -7.98 -6.04 -14.51
CA GLU A 54 -8.03 -4.92 -13.60
C GLU A 54 -7.17 -5.26 -12.38
N ASP A 55 -6.28 -4.33 -12.01
CA ASP A 55 -5.39 -4.38 -10.85
C ASP A 55 -6.10 -5.02 -9.65
N ALA A 56 -5.92 -6.33 -9.49
CA ALA A 56 -6.26 -7.01 -8.27
C ALA A 56 -5.20 -6.60 -7.27
N ALA A 57 -5.48 -5.49 -6.56
CA ALA A 57 -4.77 -5.14 -5.34
C ALA A 57 -4.63 -6.44 -4.51
N PRO A 58 -3.41 -6.80 -4.05
CA PRO A 58 -3.24 -8.03 -3.30
C PRO A 58 -4.09 -7.93 -2.02
N ALA A 59 -5.15 -8.73 -1.97
CA ALA A 59 -5.91 -8.95 -0.75
C ALA A 59 -4.93 -9.45 0.31
N SER A 60 -4.78 -8.67 1.39
CA SER A 60 -3.82 -8.97 2.44
C SER A 60 -4.37 -10.08 3.31
N ALA A 61 -3.86 -11.30 3.13
CA ALA A 61 -3.99 -12.37 4.10
C ALA A 61 -3.11 -12.06 5.31
N ASN A 62 -3.55 -11.11 6.14
CA ASN A 62 -3.19 -10.89 7.56
C ASN A 62 -3.84 -9.59 8.05
N GLY A 63 -5.03 -9.70 8.65
CA GLY A 63 -5.57 -8.82 9.71
C GLY A 63 -5.91 -7.35 9.42
N SER A 64 -5.24 -6.67 8.49
CA SER A 64 -5.43 -5.23 8.24
C SER A 64 -5.85 -4.99 6.79
N ASP A 65 -7.05 -4.44 6.61
CA ASP A 65 -7.53 -3.93 5.33
C ASP A 65 -6.90 -2.57 5.04
N TRP A 66 -5.63 -2.56 4.62
CA TRP A 66 -4.90 -1.32 4.32
C TRP A 66 -5.57 -0.52 3.20
N GLN A 67 -5.93 0.73 3.47
CA GLN A 67 -6.49 1.65 2.48
C GLN A 67 -5.44 2.64 1.98
N PRO A 68 -5.38 2.94 0.66
CA PRO A 68 -4.46 3.94 0.15
C PRO A 68 -4.83 5.33 0.67
N LEU A 69 -3.85 6.07 1.18
CA LEU A 69 -4.10 7.36 1.82
C LEU A 69 -4.34 8.48 0.79
N ALA A 70 -3.45 8.58 -0.21
CA ALA A 70 -3.58 9.52 -1.31
C ALA A 70 -2.92 8.92 -2.57
N PRO A 71 -3.57 7.94 -3.24
CA PRO A 71 -2.91 7.11 -4.25
C PRO A 71 -2.30 7.89 -5.43
N GLN A 72 -2.85 9.06 -5.77
CA GLN A 72 -2.34 9.88 -6.87
C GLN A 72 -1.09 10.71 -6.50
N SER A 73 -0.99 11.19 -5.25
CA SER A 73 0.08 12.11 -4.83
C SER A 73 1.14 11.44 -3.94
N MET A 74 0.79 10.33 -3.29
CA MET A 74 1.65 9.57 -2.37
C MET A 74 1.47 8.07 -2.63
N PRO A 75 1.92 7.56 -3.80
CA PRO A 75 1.86 6.14 -4.09
C PRO A 75 2.69 5.36 -3.06
N GLY A 76 2.14 4.25 -2.57
CA GLY A 76 2.78 3.42 -1.56
C GLY A 76 2.49 3.82 -0.10
N VAL A 77 1.68 4.86 0.14
CA VAL A 77 1.28 5.28 1.49
C VAL A 77 -0.16 4.84 1.79
N PHE A 78 -0.32 4.15 2.91
CA PHE A 78 -1.58 3.54 3.33
C PHE A 78 -1.90 3.89 4.78
N TYR A 79 -3.15 3.69 5.18
CA TYR A 79 -3.57 3.72 6.58
C TYR A 79 -4.39 2.48 6.89
N ASP A 80 -4.44 2.10 8.16
CA ASP A 80 -5.29 1.01 8.64
C ASP A 80 -6.59 1.58 9.23
N GLY A 81 -7.70 1.45 8.51
CA GLY A 81 -9.01 1.89 8.98
C GLY A 81 -9.44 1.26 10.30
N ALA A 82 -9.03 0.02 10.58
CA ALA A 82 -9.37 -0.68 11.83
C ALA A 82 -8.61 -0.13 13.04
N SER A 83 -7.47 0.54 12.82
CA SER A 83 -6.67 1.17 13.88
C SER A 83 -7.25 2.51 14.37
N ILE A 84 -8.21 3.09 13.64
CA ILE A 84 -8.74 4.42 13.93
C ILE A 84 -9.52 4.41 15.24
N THR A 85 -8.99 5.08 16.25
CA THR A 85 -9.59 5.14 17.59
C THR A 85 -9.62 6.57 18.10
N GLN A 86 -10.74 7.00 18.68
CA GLN A 86 -10.79 8.29 19.37
C GLN A 86 -10.22 8.15 20.79
N LEU A 87 -9.15 8.89 21.07
CA LEU A 87 -8.49 8.89 22.38
C LEU A 87 -9.10 9.94 23.33
N SER A 88 -9.64 11.03 22.80
CA SER A 88 -10.25 12.10 23.58
C SER A 88 -11.30 12.87 22.77
N GLU A 89 -12.33 13.36 23.45
CA GLU A 89 -13.39 14.20 22.85
C GLU A 89 -13.09 15.71 22.96
N ARG A 90 -12.39 16.15 24.01
CA ARG A 90 -12.09 17.57 24.27
C ARG A 90 -10.70 17.73 24.89
N PRO A 91 -9.65 18.06 24.11
CA PRO A 91 -9.66 18.25 22.65
C PRO A 91 -9.93 16.94 21.90
N VAL A 92 -10.36 17.04 20.64
CA VAL A 92 -10.55 15.85 19.78
C VAL A 92 -9.17 15.31 19.42
N VAL A 93 -8.88 14.10 19.88
CA VAL A 93 -7.62 13.39 19.62
C VAL A 93 -7.94 12.02 19.06
N MET A 94 -7.31 11.68 17.93
CA MET A 94 -7.47 10.43 17.21
C MET A 94 -6.14 9.67 17.20
N LEU A 95 -6.20 8.34 17.24
CA LEU A 95 -5.10 7.43 16.94
C LEU A 95 -5.38 6.77 15.59
N ALA A 96 -4.35 6.60 14.76
CA ALA A 96 -4.40 5.76 13.57
C ALA A 96 -2.99 5.25 13.22
N THR A 97 -2.93 4.15 12.50
CA THR A 97 -1.69 3.60 11.95
C THR A 97 -1.58 3.95 10.48
N VAL A 98 -0.43 4.50 10.09
CA VAL A 98 -0.04 4.74 8.70
C VAL A 98 1.06 3.78 8.31
N ALA A 99 1.11 3.39 7.05
CA ALA A 99 2.16 2.53 6.54
C ALA A 99 2.74 3.00 5.20
N TRP A 100 3.99 2.62 4.96
CA TRP A 100 4.69 2.76 3.69
C TRP A 100 5.04 1.38 3.16
N PHE A 101 4.58 1.06 1.96
CA PHE A 101 4.91 -0.20 1.28
C PHE A 101 5.85 0.11 0.12
N TYR A 102 7.07 -0.44 0.20
CA TYR A 102 8.08 -0.16 -0.80
C TYR A 102 8.05 -1.19 -1.92
N ALA A 103 8.15 -0.70 -3.16
CA ALA A 103 8.26 -1.56 -4.34
C ALA A 103 9.56 -2.39 -4.33
N GLN A 104 10.61 -1.90 -3.66
CA GLN A 104 11.88 -2.59 -3.44
C GLN A 104 12.25 -2.49 -1.96
N PRO A 105 12.73 -3.58 -1.34
CA PRO A 105 13.16 -3.54 0.06
C PRO A 105 14.24 -2.48 0.30
N ARG A 106 14.13 -1.80 1.44
CA ARG A 106 15.16 -0.89 1.97
C ARG A 106 16.02 -1.63 2.99
N VAL A 107 17.12 -1.04 3.42
CA VAL A 107 18.02 -1.62 4.42
C VAL A 107 17.99 -0.76 5.68
N SER A 108 17.83 -1.37 6.86
CA SER A 108 17.91 -0.65 8.13
C SER A 108 19.33 -0.19 8.38
N GLU A 109 19.50 1.10 8.70
CA GLU A 109 20.80 1.68 9.03
C GLU A 109 21.34 1.14 10.37
N THR A 110 20.45 0.70 11.27
CA THR A 110 20.80 0.23 12.61
C THR A 110 21.33 -1.20 12.61
N ASN A 111 20.74 -2.10 11.81
CA ASN A 111 21.04 -3.53 11.87
C ASN A 111 21.38 -4.18 10.52
N GLY A 112 21.32 -3.43 9.41
CA GLY A 112 21.68 -3.91 8.07
C GLY A 112 20.68 -4.90 7.45
N GLN A 113 19.55 -5.17 8.10
CA GLN A 113 18.54 -6.09 7.59
C GLN A 113 17.61 -5.41 6.58
N PRO A 114 17.16 -6.12 5.53
CA PRO A 114 16.20 -5.59 4.58
C PRO A 114 14.79 -5.51 5.19
N TYR A 115 14.04 -4.46 4.85
CA TYR A 115 12.62 -4.31 5.19
C TYR A 115 11.80 -3.84 3.98
N GLY A 116 10.62 -4.45 3.80
CA GLY A 116 9.71 -4.17 2.69
C GLY A 116 8.62 -3.15 3.03
N SER A 117 8.37 -2.94 4.32
CA SER A 117 7.34 -1.99 4.77
C SER A 117 7.64 -1.38 6.12
N VAL A 118 6.99 -0.24 6.39
CA VAL A 118 7.09 0.51 7.64
C VAL A 118 5.70 0.86 8.11
N THR A 119 5.45 0.78 9.41
CA THR A 119 4.24 1.34 10.04
C THR A 119 4.60 2.39 11.07
N GLN A 120 3.69 3.34 11.27
CA GLN A 120 3.78 4.37 12.30
C GLN A 120 2.45 4.53 13.02
N ALA A 121 2.49 4.48 14.35
CA ALA A 121 1.35 4.84 15.19
C ALA A 121 1.31 6.37 15.37
N VAL A 122 0.23 6.99 14.90
CA VAL A 122 0.06 8.45 14.88
C VAL A 122 -1.06 8.86 15.81
N ILE A 123 -0.73 9.69 16.80
CA ILE A 123 -1.69 10.42 17.62
C ILE A 123 -1.89 11.80 17.01
N MET A 124 -3.10 12.08 16.54
CA MET A 124 -3.48 13.34 15.92
C MET A 124 -4.38 14.17 16.82
N ASN A 125 -3.92 15.37 17.17
CA ASN A 125 -4.76 16.36 17.84
C ASN A 125 -5.48 17.19 16.76
N CYS A 126 -6.71 16.77 16.45
CA CYS A 126 -7.57 17.41 15.45
C CYS A 126 -7.93 18.85 15.83
N SER A 127 -8.01 19.17 17.13
CA SER A 127 -8.32 20.53 17.60
C SER A 127 -7.15 21.50 17.42
N ASN A 128 -5.91 21.02 17.54
CA ASN A 128 -4.71 21.87 17.51
C ASN A 128 -3.87 21.72 16.23
N ASN A 129 -4.31 20.91 15.25
CA ASN A 129 -3.59 20.67 14.00
C ASN A 129 -2.15 20.16 14.21
N THR A 130 -1.96 19.31 15.20
CA THR A 130 -0.66 18.70 15.53
C THR A 130 -0.75 17.18 15.56
N TYR A 131 0.38 16.52 15.39
CA TYR A 131 0.48 15.07 15.50
C TYR A 131 1.73 14.66 16.30
N THR A 132 1.67 13.46 16.84
CA THR A 132 2.77 12.80 17.53
C THR A 132 2.89 11.39 16.96
N VAL A 133 4.10 10.98 16.59
CA VAL A 133 4.38 9.58 16.23
C VAL A 133 4.97 8.89 17.45
N THR A 134 4.36 7.79 17.89
CA THR A 134 4.81 7.11 19.12
C THR A 134 5.79 5.98 18.83
N GLU A 135 5.69 5.37 17.66
CA GLU A 135 6.49 4.22 17.29
C GLU A 135 6.64 4.16 15.76
N THR A 136 7.82 3.73 15.29
CA THR A 136 8.04 3.33 13.90
C THR A 136 8.50 1.89 13.88
N GLN A 137 7.82 1.03 13.14
CA GLN A 137 8.12 -0.40 13.04
C GLN A 137 8.49 -0.75 11.60
N HIS A 138 9.59 -1.49 11.43
CA HIS A 138 10.08 -1.97 10.14
C HIS A 138 9.76 -3.46 10.00
N PHE A 139 9.15 -3.87 8.90
CA PHE A 139 8.75 -5.26 8.65
C PHE A 139 9.48 -5.82 7.44
N ALA A 140 9.92 -7.08 7.55
CA ALA A 140 10.67 -7.75 6.49
C ALA A 140 9.84 -7.93 5.21
N GLY A 141 8.55 -8.21 5.35
CA GLY A 141 7.63 -8.42 4.24
C GLY A 141 6.96 -7.14 3.72
N PRO A 142 6.22 -7.25 2.61
CA PRO A 142 5.33 -6.18 2.15
C PRO A 142 4.14 -6.03 3.10
N ASN A 143 3.39 -4.93 2.97
CA ASN A 143 2.10 -4.74 3.62
C ASN A 143 2.09 -4.92 5.15
N ALA A 144 3.18 -4.52 5.84
CA ALA A 144 3.39 -4.73 7.27
C ALA A 144 3.35 -6.20 7.72
N THR A 145 3.80 -7.12 6.87
CA THR A 145 3.86 -8.56 7.16
C THR A 145 5.29 -9.06 7.39
N GLY A 146 5.43 -10.29 7.88
CA GLY A 146 6.73 -10.90 8.16
C GLY A 146 7.28 -10.51 9.53
N SER A 147 8.54 -10.84 9.77
CA SER A 147 9.18 -10.54 11.05
C SER A 147 9.41 -9.04 11.21
N LEU A 148 9.23 -8.55 12.45
CA LEU A 148 9.66 -7.23 12.85
C LEU A 148 11.20 -7.17 12.75
N VAL A 149 11.69 -6.32 11.86
CA VAL A 149 13.11 -6.08 11.63
C VAL A 149 13.65 -5.14 12.71
N GLU A 150 12.87 -4.13 13.05
CA GLU A 150 13.26 -3.07 13.96
C GLU A 150 12.02 -2.35 14.50
N SER A 151 12.06 -1.94 15.76
CA SER A 151 11.14 -0.95 16.32
C SER A 151 11.97 0.21 16.86
N LEU A 152 11.66 1.40 16.37
CA LEU A 152 12.35 2.64 16.71
C LEU A 152 11.40 3.52 17.53
N PRO A 153 11.79 3.91 18.76
CA PRO A 153 11.12 5.01 19.42
C PRO A 153 11.35 6.26 18.58
N VAL A 154 10.27 6.97 18.25
CA VAL A 154 10.40 8.18 17.44
C VAL A 154 10.86 9.33 18.32
N ALA A 155 12.17 9.55 18.36
CA ALA A 155 12.72 10.76 18.95
C ALA A 155 12.30 11.98 18.10
N GLY A 156 11.55 12.90 18.70
CA GLY A 156 11.38 14.26 18.17
C GLY A 156 10.12 14.53 17.34
N MET A 157 9.28 13.54 17.03
CA MET A 157 7.97 13.79 16.41
C MET A 157 6.88 13.89 17.47
N THR A 158 6.91 14.95 18.27
CA THR A 158 5.91 15.23 19.31
C THR A 158 5.28 16.60 19.07
N ASN A 159 3.95 16.64 19.01
CA ASN A 159 3.17 17.85 18.71
C ASN A 159 3.67 18.59 17.45
N ALA A 160 4.13 17.84 16.44
CA ALA A 160 4.59 18.39 15.19
C ALA A 160 3.42 19.00 14.40
N PRO A 161 3.62 20.12 13.68
CA PRO A 161 2.54 20.79 12.96
C PRO A 161 2.14 20.00 11.70
N VAL A 162 0.86 19.67 11.56
CA VAL A 162 0.31 18.91 10.41
C VAL A 162 0.55 19.61 9.07
N VAL A 163 0.57 20.95 9.05
CA VAL A 163 0.73 21.75 7.83
C VAL A 163 2.07 21.55 7.11
N ARG A 164 3.06 20.91 7.74
CA ARG A 164 4.37 20.66 7.14
C ARG A 164 4.55 19.25 6.61
N ASP A 165 3.66 18.33 6.96
CA ASP A 165 3.74 16.92 6.58
C ASP A 165 2.57 16.56 5.65
N PRO A 166 2.82 16.25 4.37
CA PRO A 166 1.75 15.92 3.43
C PRO A 166 1.00 14.63 3.81
N VAL A 167 1.68 13.64 4.39
CA VAL A 167 1.05 12.38 4.83
C VAL A 167 0.07 12.68 5.94
N GLN A 168 0.51 13.42 6.96
CA GLN A 168 -0.34 13.72 8.11
C GLN A 168 -1.48 14.67 7.77
N ARG A 169 -1.30 15.55 6.79
CA ARG A 169 -2.37 16.39 6.27
C ARG A 169 -3.46 15.58 5.60
N SER A 170 -3.09 14.62 4.74
CA SER A 170 -4.07 13.70 4.14
C SER A 170 -4.72 12.82 5.20
N LEU A 171 -3.95 12.27 6.15
CA LEU A 171 -4.50 11.46 7.24
C LEU A 171 -5.54 12.22 8.06
N ARG A 172 -5.27 13.49 8.36
CA ARG A 172 -6.21 14.37 9.06
C ARG A 172 -7.58 14.42 8.37
N THR A 173 -7.61 14.51 7.04
CA THR A 173 -8.88 14.57 6.29
C THR A 173 -9.70 13.28 6.37
N VAL A 174 -9.05 12.16 6.72
CA VAL A 174 -9.70 10.86 6.90
C VAL A 174 -10.18 10.68 8.33
N ILE A 175 -9.33 10.96 9.32
CA ILE A 175 -9.58 10.54 10.71
C ILE A 175 -10.19 11.63 11.59
N CYS A 176 -10.00 12.90 11.25
CA CYS A 176 -10.56 13.99 12.03
C CYS A 176 -11.99 14.32 11.58
N PRO A 177 -12.92 14.57 12.50
CA PRO A 177 -14.24 15.06 12.12
C PRO A 177 -14.08 16.41 11.42
N ALA A 178 -14.87 16.63 10.35
CA ALA A 178 -14.96 17.93 9.72
C ALA A 178 -15.31 18.98 10.78
N ASP A 179 -14.57 20.09 10.80
CA ASP A 179 -14.72 21.17 11.78
C ASP A 179 -16.21 21.52 11.94
N GLY A 180 -16.84 21.08 13.04
CA GLY A 180 -18.26 21.32 13.34
C GLY A 180 -19.23 20.14 13.33
N ARG A 181 -18.86 18.92 12.87
CA ARG A 181 -19.72 17.72 13.04
C ARG A 181 -19.21 16.85 14.19
N ARG A 182 -19.77 17.10 15.38
CA ARG A 182 -19.77 16.10 16.44
C ARG A 182 -20.42 14.83 15.90
N ALA A 183 -19.73 13.69 15.97
CA ALA A 183 -20.42 12.41 15.89
C ALA A 183 -21.49 12.43 16.99
N ARG A 184 -22.76 12.34 16.60
CA ARG A 184 -23.87 12.24 17.55
C ARG A 184 -23.63 10.95 18.34
N PRO A 185 -23.62 10.98 19.69
CA PRO A 185 -23.57 9.75 20.45
C PRO A 185 -24.74 8.88 19.99
N GLN A 186 -24.48 7.65 19.58
CA GLN A 186 -25.51 6.63 19.44
C GLN A 186 -26.01 6.32 20.85
N GLY A 187 -26.86 7.21 21.37
CA GLY A 187 -27.68 6.92 22.54
C GLY A 187 -28.64 5.83 22.13
N THR A 188 -28.45 4.65 22.71
CA THR A 188 -29.44 3.58 22.77
C THR A 188 -30.80 4.19 23.08
N ALA A 189 -31.69 4.16 22.08
CA ALA A 189 -33.10 4.46 22.29
C ALA A 189 -33.65 3.37 23.21
N ALA A 190 -33.66 3.64 24.51
CA ALA A 190 -34.47 2.88 25.45
C ALA A 190 -35.93 3.02 25.01
N SER A 191 -36.51 1.89 24.62
CA SER A 191 -37.93 1.72 24.29
C SER A 191 -38.78 2.36 25.38
N ARG A 192 -39.58 3.36 25.01
CA ARG A 192 -40.73 3.79 25.82
C ARG A 192 -41.93 2.98 25.37
N ASP A 193 -42.10 1.82 25.99
CA ASP A 193 -43.41 1.22 26.14
C ASP A 193 -44.02 1.68 27.46
N ALA A 194 -45.21 2.27 27.33
CA ALA A 194 -46.36 2.23 28.25
C ALA A 194 -47.07 3.60 28.26
N THR A 195 -48.16 3.68 27.50
CA THR A 195 -49.26 4.61 27.77
C THR A 195 -50.50 3.76 28.09
N PRO A 196 -51.50 4.36 28.74
CA PRO A 196 -52.06 3.98 30.05
C PRO A 196 -53.03 2.77 30.03
#